data_AF-A0A2V7CL98-F1
#
_entry.id   AF-A0A2V7CL98-F1
#
_cell.length_a   1.000
_cell.length_b   1.000
_cell.length_c   1.000
_cell.angle_alpha   90.00
_cell.angle_beta   90.00
_cell.angle_gamma   90.00
#
_symmetry.space_group_name_H-M   'P 1'
#
loop_
_entity.id
_entity.type
_entity.pdbx_description
1 polymer ?
#
loop_
_entity_poly.entity_id
_entity_poly.type
_entity_poly.pdbx_seq_one_letter_code
_entity_poly.pdbx_strand_id
1 'polypeptide(L)'
;MKHGWLLRALLVALLATACAGLQLGRDFPSPEAAQIKVNVTDKAGLLTVFGEPYQVGIDSGDQTWRWFYAHRGSPGTITKDFTVRFNGNGTVKSYSFTSNFPDDMKKLR
;
A
#
# COMPACT_ATOMS: atom_id res chain seq x y z
N MET A 1 -22.29 20.22 39.52
CA MET A 1 -23.25 19.67 38.51
C MET A 1 -22.98 20.12 37.06
N LYS A 2 -22.25 21.21 36.78
CA LYS A 2 -22.08 21.75 35.41
C LYS A 2 -20.99 21.08 34.54
N HIS A 3 -20.07 20.32 35.15
CA HIS A 3 -18.92 19.71 34.45
C HIS A 3 -19.18 18.27 33.96
N GLY A 4 -20.24 17.61 34.43
CA GLY A 4 -20.55 16.22 34.07
C GLY A 4 -21.02 16.04 32.62
N TRP A 5 -21.71 17.04 32.06
CA TRP A 5 -22.10 17.03 30.65
C TRP A 5 -20.89 17.20 29.73
N LEU A 6 -19.95 18.09 30.09
CA LEU A 6 -18.71 18.27 29.32
C LEU A 6 -17.88 16.99 29.30
N LEU A 7 -17.78 16.27 30.43
CA LEU A 7 -17.11 14.98 30.49
C LEU A 7 -17.80 13.91 29.63
N ARG A 8 -19.13 13.85 29.63
CA ARG A 8 -19.90 12.92 28.77
C ARG A 8 -19.75 13.25 27.29
N ALA A 9 -19.81 14.53 26.93
CA ALA A 9 -19.60 14.98 25.55
C ALA A 9 -18.18 14.66 25.06
N LEU A 10 -17.17 14.86 25.92
CA LEU A 10 -15.78 14.49 25.62
C LEU A 10 -15.63 12.98 25.42
N LEU A 11 -16.28 12.16 26.26
CA LEU A 11 -16.23 10.70 26.17
C LEU A 11 -16.89 10.18 24.87
N VAL A 12 -18.02 10.76 24.47
CA VAL A 12 -18.71 10.43 23.21
C VAL A 12 -17.87 10.87 22.01
N ALA A 13 -17.25 12.04 22.06
CA ALA A 13 -16.35 12.51 21.01
C ALA A 13 -15.12 11.61 20.84
N LEU A 14 -14.52 11.15 21.95
CA LEU A 14 -13.41 10.20 21.93
C LEU A 14 -13.81 8.86 21.30
N LEU A 15 -14.97 8.31 21.68
CA LEU A 15 -15.49 7.07 21.10
C LEU A 15 -15.82 7.19 19.61
N ALA A 16 -16.25 8.36 19.14
CA ALA A 16 -16.52 8.60 17.73
C ALA A 16 -15.24 8.58 16.86
N THR A 17 -14.08 8.95 17.40
CA THR A 17 -12.80 8.90 16.66
C THR A 17 -12.23 7.50 16.52
N ALA A 18 -12.65 6.53 17.34
CA ALA A 18 -12.16 5.15 17.28
C ALA A 18 -12.62 4.37 16.03
N CYS A 19 -13.58 4.92 15.26
CA CYS A 19 -14.02 4.37 13.99
C CYS A 19 -13.28 4.93 12.76
N ALA A 20 -12.32 5.84 12.93
CA ALA A 20 -11.44 6.24 11.84
C ALA A 20 -10.54 5.04 11.48
N GLY A 21 -10.88 4.35 10.38
CA GLY A 21 -10.21 3.13 9.95
C GLY A 21 -8.69 3.29 9.88
N LEU A 22 -7.96 2.30 10.42
CA LEU A 22 -6.50 2.32 10.44
C LEU A 22 -5.98 2.18 9.01
N GLN A 23 -5.26 3.19 8.54
CA GLN A 23 -4.51 3.16 7.28
C GLN A 23 -3.04 2.86 7.59
N LEU A 24 -2.43 1.94 6.83
CA LEU A 24 -1.01 1.63 6.94
C LEU A 24 -0.37 1.75 5.54
N GLY A 25 0.73 2.49 5.47
CA GLY A 25 1.43 2.76 4.21
C GLY A 25 0.79 3.88 3.38
N ARG A 26 1.44 4.24 2.28
CA ARG A 26 0.93 5.23 1.31
C ARG A 26 0.19 4.47 0.22
N ASP A 27 -1.00 4.93 -0.14
CA ASP A 27 -1.74 4.36 -1.27
C ASP A 27 -0.95 4.57 -2.58
N PHE A 28 -1.10 3.62 -3.50
CA PHE A 28 -0.40 3.58 -4.79
C PHE A 28 -1.30 2.92 -5.85
N PRO A 29 -1.21 3.29 -7.13
CA PRO A 29 -2.02 2.65 -8.17
C PRO A 29 -1.66 1.16 -8.27
N SER A 30 -2.66 0.30 -8.48
CA SER A 30 -2.42 -1.13 -8.73
C SER A 30 -1.68 -1.31 -10.06
N PRO A 31 -0.58 -2.07 -10.11
CA PRO A 31 0.21 -2.23 -11.32
C PRO A 31 -0.56 -3.02 -12.38
N GLU A 32 -0.55 -2.52 -13.61
CA GLU A 32 -1.08 -3.24 -14.77
C GLU A 32 0.07 -3.86 -15.57
N ALA A 33 -0.14 -5.05 -16.16
CA ALA A 33 0.91 -5.77 -16.88
C ALA A 33 1.55 -4.96 -18.03
N ALA A 34 0.77 -4.06 -18.66
CA ALA A 34 1.27 -3.18 -19.72
C ALA A 34 2.20 -2.06 -19.21
N GLN A 35 2.15 -1.71 -17.93
CA GLN A 35 2.91 -0.59 -17.34
C GLN A 35 4.35 -0.97 -17.01
N ILE A 36 4.63 -2.24 -16.73
CA ILE A 36 5.94 -2.70 -16.27
C ILE A 36 6.52 -3.69 -17.29
N LYS A 37 7.58 -3.27 -17.97
CA LYS A 37 8.31 -4.10 -18.92
C LYS A 37 9.60 -4.59 -18.27
N VAL A 38 9.71 -5.89 -18.08
CA VAL A 38 10.93 -6.54 -17.56
C VAL A 38 12.14 -6.17 -18.43
N ASN A 39 13.28 -5.91 -17.80
CA ASN A 39 14.54 -5.43 -18.38
C ASN A 39 14.47 -4.05 -19.05
N VAL A 40 13.34 -3.33 -18.96
CA VAL A 40 13.15 -2.01 -19.60
C VAL A 40 12.74 -0.95 -18.58
N THR A 41 11.68 -1.19 -17.81
CA THR A 41 11.24 -0.26 -16.78
C THR A 41 12.33 -0.14 -15.72
N ASP A 42 12.71 1.10 -15.38
CA ASP A 42 13.72 1.40 -14.38
C ASP A 42 13.09 1.94 -13.09
N LYS A 43 13.96 2.20 -12.10
CA LYS A 43 13.57 2.78 -10.82
C LYS A 43 12.83 4.12 -10.95
N ALA A 44 13.27 5.00 -11.84
CA ALA A 44 12.65 6.31 -12.03
C ALA A 44 11.22 6.17 -12.60
N GLY A 45 11.02 5.24 -13.54
CA GLY A 45 9.70 4.89 -14.05
C GLY A 45 8.76 4.40 -12.95
N LEU A 46 9.26 3.54 -12.06
CA LEU A 46 8.45 3.06 -10.92
C LEU A 46 8.13 4.18 -9.92
N LEU A 47 9.09 5.05 -9.58
CA LEU A 47 8.85 6.20 -8.69
C LEU A 47 7.83 7.17 -9.29
N THR A 48 7.83 7.35 -10.61
CA THR A 48 6.87 8.23 -11.28
C THR A 48 5.42 7.74 -11.14
N VAL A 49 5.22 6.41 -11.13
CA VAL A 49 3.88 5.80 -11.09
C VAL A 49 3.44 5.48 -9.66
N PHE A 50 4.32 4.89 -8.85
CA PHE A 50 3.99 4.34 -7.52
C PHE A 50 4.53 5.20 -6.36
N GLY A 51 5.37 6.19 -6.67
CA GLY A 51 6.11 6.99 -5.70
C GLY A 51 7.15 6.17 -4.92
N GLU A 52 7.71 6.75 -3.86
CA GLU A 52 8.66 6.08 -2.95
C GLU A 52 8.15 4.74 -2.39
N PRO A 53 8.97 3.67 -2.40
CA PRO A 53 8.59 2.40 -1.79
C PRO A 53 8.53 2.50 -0.26
N TYR A 54 7.67 1.68 0.34
CA TYR A 54 7.59 1.52 1.79
C TYR A 54 8.83 0.81 2.37
N GLN A 55 9.40 -0.14 1.61
CA GLN A 55 10.58 -0.91 2.01
C GLN A 55 11.56 -1.06 0.85
N VAL A 56 12.86 -1.01 1.19
CA VAL A 56 13.98 -1.32 0.29
C VAL A 56 14.81 -2.44 0.94
N GLY A 57 15.19 -3.45 0.17
CA GLY A 57 15.91 -4.62 0.67
C GLY A 57 16.78 -5.29 -0.37
N ILE A 58 17.22 -6.51 -0.05
CA ILE A 58 18.02 -7.38 -0.92
C ILE A 58 17.40 -8.78 -0.89
N ASP A 59 17.16 -9.36 -2.06
CA ASP A 59 16.79 -10.76 -2.24
C ASP A 59 17.83 -11.44 -3.13
N SER A 60 18.57 -12.40 -2.56
CA SER A 60 19.58 -13.18 -3.28
C SER A 60 20.60 -12.31 -4.03
N GLY A 61 21.02 -11.20 -3.40
CA GLY A 61 21.98 -10.24 -3.96
C GLY A 61 21.36 -9.14 -4.82
N ASP A 62 20.11 -9.27 -5.24
CA ASP A 62 19.42 -8.25 -6.04
C ASP A 62 18.66 -7.29 -5.13
N GLN A 63 18.73 -5.99 -5.43
CA GLN A 63 17.94 -5.00 -4.70
C GLN A 63 16.43 -5.24 -4.92
N THR A 64 15.63 -5.03 -3.88
CA THR A 64 14.17 -5.11 -3.94
C THR A 64 13.52 -3.84 -3.40
N TRP A 65 12.43 -3.42 -4.02
CA TRP A 65 11.54 -2.36 -3.54
C TRP A 65 10.14 -2.93 -3.32
N ARG A 66 9.46 -2.47 -2.27
CA ARG A 66 8.11 -2.91 -1.93
C ARG A 66 7.21 -1.73 -1.58
N TRP A 67 6.02 -1.72 -2.17
CA TRP A 67 4.91 -0.86 -1.81
C TRP A 67 3.85 -1.69 -1.11
N PHE A 68 3.35 -1.18 0.01
CA PHE A 68 2.32 -1.82 0.78
C PHE A 68 1.30 -0.77 1.21
N TYR A 69 0.03 -1.11 1.04
CA TYR A 69 -1.07 -0.29 1.52
C TYR A 69 -2.12 -1.19 2.16
N ALA A 70 -2.54 -0.83 3.36
CA ALA A 70 -3.65 -1.47 4.05
C ALA A 70 -4.66 -0.44 4.52
N HIS A 71 -5.93 -0.80 4.42
CA HIS A 71 -7.04 -0.05 4.99
C HIS A 71 -7.91 -1.00 5.80
N ARG A 72 -8.10 -0.69 7.08
CA ARG A 72 -9.03 -1.42 7.95
C ARG A 72 -10.38 -0.72 7.96
N GLY A 73 -11.39 -1.39 7.42
CA GLY A 73 -12.80 -0.95 7.44
C GLY A 73 -13.74 -2.09 7.83
N SER A 74 -15.05 -1.87 7.72
CA SER A 74 -16.04 -2.94 7.75
C SER A 74 -16.25 -3.44 6.31
N PRO A 75 -16.11 -4.74 5.98
CA PRO A 75 -16.13 -5.92 6.87
C PRO A 75 -14.75 -6.45 7.32
N GLY A 76 -13.64 -5.82 6.95
CA GLY A 76 -12.30 -6.29 7.32
C GLY A 76 -11.15 -5.43 6.79
N THR A 77 -9.94 -5.98 6.85
CA THR A 77 -8.74 -5.33 6.31
C THR A 77 -8.58 -5.65 4.83
N ILE A 78 -8.55 -4.60 4.00
CA ILE A 78 -8.10 -4.71 2.62
C ILE A 78 -6.64 -4.29 2.51
N THR A 79 -5.87 -4.99 1.69
CA THR A 79 -4.45 -4.84 1.51
C THR A 79 -4.07 -5.03 0.06
N LYS A 80 -3.04 -4.31 -0.38
CA LYS A 80 -2.31 -4.59 -1.60
C LYS A 80 -0.81 -4.47 -1.37
N ASP A 81 -0.08 -5.34 -2.04
CA ASP A 81 1.36 -5.50 -1.94
C ASP A 81 1.95 -5.62 -3.33
N PHE A 82 2.89 -4.75 -3.63
CA PHE A 82 3.62 -4.74 -4.88
C PHE A 82 5.11 -4.80 -4.57
N THR A 83 5.77 -5.87 -5.01
CA THR A 83 7.20 -6.08 -4.81
C THR A 83 7.90 -6.16 -6.16
N VAL A 84 9.03 -5.47 -6.27
CA VAL A 84 9.89 -5.46 -7.47
C VAL A 84 11.30 -5.85 -7.07
N ARG A 85 11.90 -6.73 -7.85
CA ARG A 85 13.32 -7.09 -7.79
C ARG A 85 14.04 -6.50 -8.99
N PHE A 86 15.23 -5.96 -8.80
CA PHE A 86 15.99 -5.27 -9.83
C PHE A 86 17.16 -6.09 -10.36
N ASN A 87 17.51 -5.84 -11.62
CA ASN A 87 18.80 -6.21 -12.18
C ASN A 87 19.90 -5.30 -11.62
N GLY A 88 21.16 -5.70 -11.78
CA GLY A 88 22.32 -4.89 -11.38
C GLY A 88 22.39 -3.51 -12.05
N ASN A 89 21.76 -3.35 -13.22
CA ASN A 89 21.65 -2.05 -13.92
C ASN A 89 20.45 -1.19 -13.48
N GLY A 90 19.68 -1.64 -12.48
CA GLY A 90 18.53 -0.90 -11.94
C GLY A 90 17.22 -1.04 -12.73
N THR A 91 17.17 -1.86 -13.78
CA THR A 91 15.91 -2.22 -14.46
C THR A 91 15.16 -3.33 -13.72
N VAL A 92 13.84 -3.43 -13.93
CA VAL A 92 13.00 -4.48 -13.35
C VAL A 92 13.47 -5.86 -13.83
N LYS A 93 13.81 -6.74 -12.89
CA LYS A 93 14.14 -8.15 -13.13
C LYS A 93 12.90 -9.02 -13.04
N SER A 94 12.11 -8.83 -11.98
CA SER A 94 10.83 -9.48 -11.76
C SER A 94 9.98 -8.64 -10.83
N TYR A 95 8.67 -8.93 -10.81
CA TYR A 95 7.75 -8.28 -9.89
C TYR A 95 6.61 -9.22 -9.53
N SER A 96 5.95 -8.93 -8.40
CA SER A 96 4.73 -9.60 -7.97
C SER A 96 3.75 -8.58 -7.41
N PHE A 97 2.47 -8.82 -7.66
CA PHE A 97 1.39 -8.01 -7.11
C PHE A 97 0.34 -8.94 -6.49
N THR A 98 -0.04 -8.64 -5.25
CA THR A 98 -1.14 -9.32 -4.57
C THR A 98 -2.08 -8.29 -3.98
N SER A 99 -3.38 -8.54 -4.05
CA SER A 99 -4.40 -7.63 -3.56
C SER A 99 -5.67 -8.37 -3.20
N ASN A 100 -6.41 -7.85 -2.23
CA ASN A 100 -7.80 -8.22 -1.96
C ASN A 100 -8.75 -7.02 -2.13
N PHE A 101 -8.30 -5.93 -2.76
CA PHE A 101 -9.17 -4.81 -3.11
C PHE A 101 -10.24 -5.28 -4.10
N PRO A 102 -11.51 -4.89 -3.93
CA PRO A 102 -12.59 -5.36 -4.80
C PRO A 102 -12.33 -5.15 -6.30
N ASP A 103 -11.76 -4.01 -6.69
CA ASP A 103 -11.50 -3.72 -8.10
C ASP A 103 -10.31 -4.49 -8.67
N ASP A 104 -9.27 -4.73 -7.88
CA ASP A 104 -8.15 -5.58 -8.29
C ASP A 104 -8.61 -7.05 -8.44
N MET A 105 -9.45 -7.52 -7.51
CA MET A 105 -9.99 -8.88 -7.54
C MET A 105 -10.85 -9.14 -8.78
N LYS A 106 -11.55 -8.13 -9.30
CA LYS A 106 -12.30 -8.24 -10.57
C LYS A 106 -11.38 -8.35 -11.79
N LYS A 107 -10.17 -7.77 -11.72
CA LYS A 107 -9.19 -7.81 -12.82
C LYS A 107 -8.34 -9.09 -12.81
N LEU A 108 -8.12 -9.68 -11.63
CA LEU A 108 -7.19 -10.80 -11.42
C LEU A 108 -7.86 -12.20 -11.40
N ARG A 109 -9.19 -12.27 -11.42
CA ARG A 109 -9.98 -13.51 -11.48
C ARG A 109 -10.73 -13.58 -12.81
#